data_AF-A0A1X1BVR8-F1
#
_entry.id   AF-A0A1X1BVR8-F1
#
_cell.length_a   1.000
_cell.length_b   1.000
_cell.length_c   1.000
_cell.angle_alpha   90.00
_cell.angle_beta   90.00
_cell.angle_gamma   90.00
#
_symmetry.space_group_name_H-M   'P 1'
#
loop_
_entity.id
_entity.type
_entity.pdbx_description
1 polymer ?
#
loop_
_entity_poly.entity_id
_entity_poly.type
_entity_poly.pdbx_seq_one_letter_code
_entity_poly.pdbx_strand_id
1 'polypeptide(L)'
;MGLNKPFHYHSVCYMGDNGKMRSGVVQLATRQVSRQVLENVRVTLSFDENAVLVSHSYLGRMTQAEYETGEIKVPSVLLNVLMIVTIAAVVIAALKLL
;
A
#
# COMPACT_ATOMS: atom_id res chain seq x y z
N MET A 1 -0.47 -21.37 -3.58
CA MET A 1 -1.86 -21.03 -3.97
C MET A 1 -2.30 -19.82 -3.15
N GLY A 2 -2.58 -18.69 -3.81
CA GLY A 2 -3.27 -17.54 -3.21
C GLY A 2 -2.41 -16.28 -3.00
N LEU A 3 -1.99 -15.59 -4.07
CA LEU A 3 -1.22 -14.33 -3.92
C LEU A 3 -1.66 -13.21 -4.87
N ASN A 4 -2.96 -13.10 -5.14
CA ASN A 4 -3.52 -11.90 -5.79
C ASN A 4 -4.55 -11.19 -4.89
N LYS A 5 -4.55 -11.51 -3.58
CA LYS A 5 -5.37 -10.78 -2.62
C LYS A 5 -4.58 -9.57 -2.13
N PRO A 6 -5.13 -8.35 -2.22
CA PRO A 6 -4.44 -7.17 -1.74
C PRO A 6 -4.48 -7.09 -0.21
N PHE A 7 -3.32 -6.81 0.39
CA PHE A 7 -3.12 -6.57 1.81
C PHE A 7 -2.79 -5.11 2.08
N HIS A 8 -2.89 -4.69 3.34
CA HIS A 8 -2.47 -3.38 3.81
C HIS A 8 -1.00 -3.45 4.23
N TYR A 9 -0.17 -2.64 3.57
CA TYR A 9 1.27 -2.58 3.83
C TYR A 9 1.58 -1.41 4.75
N HIS A 10 2.42 -1.65 5.75
CA HIS A 10 2.89 -0.64 6.68
C HIS A 10 4.40 -0.73 6.84
N SER A 11 5.08 0.40 6.82
CA SER A 11 6.47 0.52 7.25
C SER A 11 6.49 0.89 8.73
N VAL A 12 7.33 0.22 9.51
CA VAL A 12 7.49 0.40 10.94
C VAL A 12 8.97 0.51 11.24
N CYS A 13 9.38 1.55 11.97
CA CYS A 13 10.78 1.78 12.34
C CYS A 13 10.94 1.85 13.84
N TYR A 14 11.92 1.10 14.36
CA TYR A 14 12.32 1.11 15.76
C TYR A 14 13.75 1.62 15.90
N MET A 15 14.03 2.22 17.05
CA MET A 15 15.37 2.60 17.49
C MET A 15 15.67 1.92 18.82
N GLY A 16 16.80 1.21 18.86
CA GLY A 16 17.34 0.64 20.09
C GLY A 16 17.98 1.69 20.98
N ASP A 17 18.25 1.31 22.22
CA ASP A 17 18.99 2.10 23.22
C ASP A 17 20.37 2.58 22.74
N ASN A 18 21.03 1.80 21.90
CA ASN A 18 22.30 2.11 21.26
C ASN A 18 22.19 3.10 20.09
N GLY A 19 21.00 3.67 19.84
CA GLY A 19 20.72 4.60 18.75
C GLY A 19 20.65 3.96 17.37
N LYS A 20 20.83 2.63 17.24
CA LYS A 20 20.68 1.95 15.95
C LYS A 20 19.20 1.86 15.59
N MET A 21 18.91 2.20 14.34
CA MET A 21 17.56 2.13 13.80
C MET A 21 17.43 0.95 12.85
N ARG A 22 16.29 0.27 12.90
CA ARG A 22 15.90 -0.74 11.89
C ARG A 22 14.43 -0.57 11.57
N SER A 23 14.09 -0.78 10.31
CA SER A 23 12.72 -0.76 9.85
C SER A 23 12.34 -2.09 9.20
N GLY A 24 11.05 -2.38 9.24
CA GLY A 24 10.46 -3.53 8.60
C GLY A 24 9.13 -3.15 7.95
N VAL A 25 8.71 -3.96 6.99
CA VAL A 25 7.40 -3.83 6.38
C VAL A 25 6.52 -5.00 6.81
N VAL A 26 5.30 -4.71 7.21
CA VAL A 26 4.29 -5.71 7.58
C VAL A 26 3.11 -5.68 6.63
N GLN A 27 2.57 -6.86 6.38
CA GLN A 27 1.38 -7.10 5.57
C GLN A 27 0.23 -7.48 6.49
N LEU A 28 -0.87 -6.72 6.45
CA LEU A 28 -2.02 -6.91 7.32
C LEU A 28 -3.30 -7.07 6.50
N ALA A 29 -4.22 -7.92 6.98
CA ALA A 29 -5.54 -8.07 6.38
C ALA A 29 -6.42 -6.81 6.55
N THR A 30 -6.13 -6.01 7.58
CA THR A 30 -6.84 -4.76 7.91
C THR A 30 -5.87 -3.60 7.97
N ARG A 31 -6.36 -2.38 7.76
CA ARG A 31 -5.56 -1.15 7.87
C ARG A 31 -5.07 -0.83 9.29
N GLN A 32 -5.67 -1.43 10.30
CA GLN A 32 -5.31 -1.20 11.70
C GLN A 32 -4.07 -2.02 12.08
N VAL A 33 -3.11 -1.36 12.74
CA VAL A 33 -1.95 -2.02 13.33
C VAL A 33 -2.21 -2.21 14.82
N SER A 34 -2.25 -3.46 15.27
CA SER A 34 -2.43 -3.77 16.69
C SER A 34 -1.10 -3.72 17.44
N ARG A 35 -1.17 -3.59 18.77
CA ARG A 35 0.00 -3.66 19.65
C ARG A 35 0.79 -4.95 19.46
N GLN A 36 0.12 -6.09 19.35
CA GLN A 36 0.77 -7.39 19.13
C GLN A 36 1.60 -7.42 17.84
N VAL A 37 1.10 -6.79 16.76
CA VAL A 37 1.84 -6.68 15.50
C VAL A 37 3.13 -5.86 15.70
N LEU A 38 3.03 -4.72 16.39
CA LEU A 38 4.18 -3.86 16.68
C LEU A 38 5.23 -4.59 17.53
N GLU A 39 4.81 -5.32 18.55
CA GLU A 39 5.69 -6.15 19.39
C GLU A 39 6.37 -7.25 18.58
N ASN A 40 5.64 -7.93 17.70
CA ASN A 40 6.22 -8.93 16.81
C ASN A 40 7.27 -8.32 15.88
N VAL A 41 6.99 -7.15 15.28
CA VAL A 41 7.95 -6.45 14.42
C VAL A 41 9.21 -6.09 15.19
N ARG A 42 9.08 -5.53 16.40
CA ARG A 42 10.21 -5.20 17.26
C ARG A 42 11.12 -6.41 17.49
N VAL A 43 10.53 -7.55 17.85
CA VAL A 43 11.27 -8.80 18.07
C VAL A 43 11.91 -9.31 16.77
N THR A 44 11.19 -9.28 15.64
CA THR A 44 11.74 -9.69 14.33
C THR A 44 12.93 -8.83 13.91
N LEU A 45 12.90 -7.53 14.20
CA LEU A 45 14.02 -6.61 13.96
C LEU A 45 15.18 -6.79 14.95
N SER A 46 15.09 -7.78 15.85
CA SER A 46 16.07 -8.11 16.89
C SER A 46 16.29 -6.97 17.89
N PHE A 47 15.22 -6.24 18.23
CA PHE A 47 15.24 -5.27 19.30
C PHE A 47 14.68 -5.86 20.60
N ASP A 48 15.23 -5.42 21.72
CA ASP A 48 14.67 -5.67 23.05
C ASP A 48 13.43 -4.79 23.31
N GLU A 49 12.85 -4.94 24.50
CA GLU A 49 11.61 -4.27 24.91
C GLU A 49 11.75 -2.76 25.15
N ASN A 50 12.97 -2.25 25.27
CA ASN A 50 13.25 -0.83 25.48
C ASN A 50 13.31 -0.05 24.16
N ALA A 51 13.31 -0.74 23.02
CA ALA A 51 13.33 -0.08 21.72
C ALA A 51 12.08 0.77 21.50
N VAL A 52 12.30 2.00 21.05
CA VAL A 52 11.27 3.01 20.84
C VAL A 52 10.77 2.94 19.41
N LEU A 53 9.45 2.93 19.25
CA LEU A 53 8.81 3.11 17.94
C LEU A 53 9.05 4.55 17.48
N VAL A 54 9.81 4.72 16.41
CA VAL A 54 10.16 6.06 15.89
C VAL A 54 9.21 6.51 14.81
N SER A 55 8.82 5.61 13.92
CA SER A 55 7.90 5.95 12.84
C SER A 55 7.02 4.79 12.40
N HIS A 56 5.84 5.14 11.92
CA HIS A 56 4.88 4.25 11.32
C HIS A 56 4.24 4.94 10.11
N SER A 57 4.26 4.28 8.96
CA SER A 57 3.71 4.81 7.72
C SER A 57 2.84 3.76 7.04
N TYR A 58 1.63 4.16 6.63
CA TYR A 58 0.79 3.34 5.78
C TYR A 58 1.19 3.49 4.31
N LEU A 59 1.61 2.38 3.69
CA LEU A 59 2.11 2.37 2.31
C LEU A 59 0.99 2.17 1.28
N GLY A 60 -0.15 1.64 1.70
CA GLY A 60 -1.31 1.44 0.82
C GLY A 60 -1.84 0.01 0.88
N ARG A 61 -2.89 -0.21 0.09
CA ARG A 61 -3.48 -1.52 -0.12
C ARG A 61 -3.06 -2.02 -1.49
N MET A 62 -2.30 -3.10 -1.54
CA MET A 62 -1.69 -3.62 -2.76
C MET A 62 -1.52 -5.14 -2.68
N THR A 63 -1.40 -5.78 -3.82
CA THR A 63 -0.95 -7.17 -3.92
C THR A 63 0.55 -7.26 -3.69
N GLN A 64 1.06 -8.46 -3.44
CA GLN A 64 2.50 -8.67 -3.27
C GLN A 64 3.28 -8.28 -4.53
N ALA A 65 2.76 -8.61 -5.72
CA ALA A 65 3.40 -8.25 -6.97
C ALA A 65 3.50 -6.71 -7.12
N GLU A 66 2.43 -5.97 -6.84
CA GLU A 66 2.43 -4.50 -6.92
C GLU A 66 3.40 -3.86 -5.90
N TYR A 67 3.56 -4.47 -4.72
CA TYR A 67 4.55 -4.01 -3.74
C TYR A 67 5.99 -4.24 -4.22
N GLU A 68 6.27 -5.42 -4.77
CA GLU A 68 7.61 -5.79 -5.23
C GLU A 68 8.04 -5.03 -6.50
N THR A 69 7.11 -4.77 -7.42
CA THR A 69 7.40 -4.05 -8.66
C THR A 69 7.33 -2.53 -8.50
N GLY A 70 6.60 -2.04 -7.49
CA GLY A 70 6.25 -0.62 -7.36
C GLY A 70 5.21 -0.15 -8.38
N GLU A 71 4.71 -1.04 -9.25
CA GLU A 71 3.72 -0.72 -10.26
C GLU A 71 2.32 -0.87 -9.68
N ILE A 72 1.74 0.25 -9.24
CA ILE A 72 0.34 0.28 -8.81
C ILE A 72 -0.53 0.41 -10.06
N LYS A 73 -1.31 -0.64 -10.38
CA LYS A 73 -2.29 -0.55 -11.45
C LYS A 73 -3.37 0.44 -11.04
N VAL A 74 -3.36 1.61 -11.67
CA VAL A 74 -4.42 2.62 -11.49
C VAL A 74 -5.76 1.94 -11.81
N PRO A 75 -6.82 2.14 -10.99
CA PRO A 75 -8.12 1.58 -11.28
C PRO A 75 -8.59 2.04 -12.67
N SER A 76 -8.45 1.16 -13.66
CA SER A 76 -8.71 1.46 -15.07
C SER A 76 -10.17 1.79 -15.34
N VAL A 77 -11.07 1.49 -14.40
CA VAL A 77 -12.50 1.74 -14.52
C VAL A 77 -12.80 3.23 -14.72
N LEU A 78 -12.24 4.13 -13.91
CA LEU A 78 -12.54 5.56 -14.02
C LEU A 78 -11.99 6.15 -15.34
N LEU A 79 -10.79 5.71 -15.72
CA LEU A 79 -10.16 6.09 -16.99
C LEU A 79 -10.94 5.57 -18.20
N ASN A 80 -11.39 4.31 -18.13
CA ASN A 80 -12.20 3.68 -19.17
C ASN A 80 -13.57 4.39 -19.30
N VAL A 81 -14.23 4.71 -18.19
CA VAL A 81 -15.48 5.47 -18.19
C VAL A 81 -15.26 6.85 -18.81
N LEU A 82 -14.20 7.57 -18.43
CA LEU A 82 -13.88 8.88 -19.00
C LEU A 82 -13.66 8.79 -20.52
N MET A 83 -12.90 7.79 -20.98
CA MET A 83 -12.68 7.55 -22.42
C MET A 83 -13.98 7.29 -23.17
N ILE A 84 -14.87 6.43 -22.62
CA ILE A 84 -16.15 6.13 -23.26
C ILE A 84 -17.01 7.39 -23.39
N VAL A 85 -17.08 8.21 -22.33
CA VAL A 85 -17.84 9.47 -22.35
C VAL A 85 -17.29 10.45 -23.36
N THR A 86 -15.96 10.60 -23.44
CA THR A 86 -15.33 11.50 -24.41
C THR A 86 -15.56 11.05 -25.85
N ILE A 87 -15.42 9.75 -26.14
CA ILE A 87 -15.70 9.20 -27.46
C ILE A 87 -17.16 9.44 -27.85
N ALA A 88 -18.10 9.17 -26.94
CA ALA A 88 -19.53 9.40 -27.19
C ALA A 88 -19.83 10.88 -27.50
N ALA A 89 -19.24 11.81 -26.75
CA ALA A 89 -19.39 13.25 -26.99
C ALA A 89 -18.86 13.66 -28.37
N VAL A 90 -17.70 13.15 -28.78
CA VAL A 90 -17.11 13.41 -30.10
C VAL A 90 -18.00 12.87 -31.22
N VAL A 91 -18.53 11.66 -31.08
CA VAL A 91 -19.44 11.05 -32.07
C VAL A 91 -20.73 11.86 -32.20
N ILE A 92 -21.33 12.28 -31.09
CA ILE A 92 -22.55 13.11 -31.11
C ILE A 92 -22.27 14.47 -31.78
N ALA A 93 -21.15 15.11 -31.47
CA ALA A 93 -20.77 16.37 -32.09
C ALA A 93 -20.57 16.22 -33.60
N ALA A 94 -19.89 15.15 -34.04
CA ALA A 94 -19.68 14.87 -35.46
C ALA A 94 -21.01 14.59 -36.20
N LEU A 95 -21.93 13.84 -35.59
CA LEU A 95 -23.26 13.59 -36.15
C LEU A 95 -24.12 14.86 -36.28
N LYS A 96 -23.91 15.87 -35.43
CA LYS A 96 -24.59 17.17 -35.53
C LYS A 96 -24.00 18.11 -36.58
N LEU A 97 -22.81 17.81 -37.09
CA LEU A 97 -22.10 18.60 -38.11
C LEU A 97 -22.29 18.04 -39.54
N LEU A 98 -22.94 16.88 -39.68
CA LEU A 98 -23.40 16.27 -40.93
C LEU A 98 -24.85 16.70 -41.22
#